data_AF-A0A094C193-F1
#
_entry.id   AF-A0A094C193-F1
#
_cell.length_a   1.000
_cell.length_b   1.000
_cell.length_c   1.000
_cell.angle_alpha   90.00
_cell.angle_beta   90.00
_cell.angle_gamma   90.00
#
_symmetry.space_group_name_H-M   'P 1'
#
loop_
_entity.id
_entity.type
_entity.pdbx_description
1 polymer ?
#
loop_
_entity_poly.entity_id
_entity_poly.type
_entity_poly.pdbx_seq_one_letter_code
_entity_poly.pdbx_strand_id
1 'polypeptide(L)'
;MLITPPAITVIVGVRNPEHPSSKALEELPKAESSRLITLKLSSSVASDAGEAVDKLRKEHGIQVLNIVIANAGITIGGSTVRQTTVDNINQPFAVNSVGPITLFQATADLLQASQTGSPIFVAISILIGSIGLMEGLASFPATQSPYGGSKAALNWFILPAI
;
A
#
# COMPACT_ATOMS: atom_id res chain seq x y z
N MET A 1 30.75 6.97 -22.39
CA MET A 1 30.48 6.80 -20.95
C MET A 1 29.12 6.13 -20.85
N LEU A 2 29.08 4.80 -20.67
CA LEU A 2 27.81 4.07 -20.53
C LEU A 2 27.37 4.24 -19.07
N ILE A 3 26.33 5.05 -18.85
CA ILE A 3 25.71 5.21 -17.53
C ILE A 3 24.83 3.98 -17.34
N THR A 4 25.35 2.96 -16.66
CA THR A 4 24.51 1.85 -16.19
C THR A 4 23.48 2.42 -15.21
N PRO A 5 22.18 2.10 -15.34
CA PRO A 5 21.19 2.58 -14.37
C PRO A 5 21.54 2.09 -12.96
N PRO A 6 21.20 2.86 -11.92
CA PRO A 6 21.48 2.48 -10.54
C PRO A 6 20.80 1.14 -10.21
N ALA A 7 21.49 0.32 -9.42
CA ALA A 7 20.95 -0.92 -8.87
C ALA A 7 19.74 -0.61 -7.98
N ILE A 8 18.56 -1.14 -8.32
CA ILE A 8 17.33 -0.95 -7.53
C ILE A 8 16.88 -2.30 -6.98
N THR A 9 16.60 -2.35 -5.69
CA THR A 9 15.86 -3.46 -5.09
C THR A 9 14.39 -3.08 -4.98
N VAL A 10 13.53 -3.81 -5.69
CA VAL A 10 12.08 -3.67 -5.62
C VAL A 10 11.55 -4.77 -4.71
N ILE A 11 10.81 -4.37 -3.68
CA ILE A 11 10.12 -5.30 -2.78
C ILE A 11 8.62 -5.21 -3.07
N VAL A 12 7.99 -6.33 -3.38
CA VAL A 12 6.56 -6.40 -3.69
C VAL A 12 5.85 -7.27 -2.65
N GLY A 13 4.96 -6.63 -1.90
CA GLY A 13 4.04 -7.31 -0.99
C GLY A 13 2.83 -7.86 -1.75
N VAL A 14 2.58 -9.16 -1.64
CA VAL A 14 1.44 -9.85 -2.28
C VAL A 14 0.67 -10.67 -1.24
N ARG A 15 -0.66 -10.82 -1.41
CA ARG A 15 -1.47 -11.59 -0.44
C ARG A 15 -1.10 -13.08 -0.40
N ASN A 16 -0.75 -13.63 -1.56
CA ASN A 16 -0.37 -15.02 -1.72
C ASN A 16 0.80 -15.14 -2.73
N PRO A 17 2.05 -15.34 -2.26
CA PRO A 17 3.21 -15.53 -3.13
C PRO A 17 3.08 -16.68 -4.11
N GLU A 18 2.28 -17.71 -3.76
CA GLU A 18 2.09 -18.88 -4.61
C GLU A 18 1.07 -18.66 -5.73
N HIS A 19 0.32 -17.55 -5.70
CA HIS A 19 -0.67 -17.26 -6.73
C HIS A 19 0.01 -17.04 -8.10
N PRO A 20 -0.56 -17.52 -9.22
CA PRO A 20 0.06 -17.37 -10.54
C PRO A 20 0.45 -15.93 -10.90
N SER A 21 -0.39 -14.95 -10.57
CA SER A 21 -0.08 -13.53 -10.81
C SER A 21 1.10 -13.00 -10.00
N SER A 22 1.36 -13.59 -8.82
CA SER A 22 2.52 -13.24 -7.99
C SER A 22 3.79 -13.87 -8.53
N LYS A 23 3.73 -15.14 -8.98
CA LYS A 23 4.86 -15.81 -9.63
C LYS A 23 5.26 -15.14 -10.94
N ALA A 24 4.30 -14.63 -11.71
CA ALA A 24 4.55 -13.89 -12.95
C ALA A 24 5.39 -12.62 -12.76
N LEU A 25 5.49 -12.06 -11.54
CA LEU A 25 6.36 -10.92 -11.26
C LEU A 25 7.84 -11.26 -11.50
N GLU A 26 8.24 -12.52 -11.31
CA GLU A 26 9.63 -12.93 -11.50
C GLU A 26 10.08 -12.90 -12.97
N GLU A 27 9.12 -12.94 -13.90
CA GLU A 27 9.33 -12.89 -15.35
C GLU A 27 9.49 -11.46 -15.88
N LEU A 28 9.24 -10.44 -15.05
CA LEU A 28 9.40 -9.05 -15.46
C LEU A 28 10.87 -8.72 -15.80
N PRO A 29 11.13 -7.89 -16.83
CA PRO A 29 12.47 -7.45 -17.15
C PRO A 29 13.13 -6.74 -15.96
N LYS A 30 14.35 -7.16 -15.63
CA LYS A 30 15.17 -6.59 -14.55
C LYS A 30 16.47 -6.07 -15.16
N ALA A 31 16.91 -4.89 -14.74
CA ALA A 31 18.27 -4.45 -15.04
C ALA A 31 19.28 -5.39 -14.36
N GLU A 32 20.46 -5.56 -14.95
CA GLU A 32 21.47 -6.55 -14.51
C GLU A 32 21.85 -6.42 -13.01
N SER A 33 21.82 -5.21 -12.47
CA SER A 33 22.13 -4.90 -11.07
C SER A 33 20.91 -4.79 -10.15
N SER A 34 19.69 -4.95 -10.67
CA SER A 34 18.44 -4.81 -9.92
C SER A 34 17.93 -6.14 -9.39
N ARG A 35 17.24 -6.09 -8.26
CA ARG A 35 16.67 -7.26 -7.58
C ARG A 35 15.17 -7.08 -7.37
N LEU A 36 14.42 -8.16 -7.53
CA LEU A 36 13.02 -8.26 -7.10
C LEU A 36 12.96 -9.17 -5.86
N ILE A 37 12.18 -8.77 -4.85
CA ILE A 37 11.84 -9.57 -3.68
C ILE A 37 10.33 -9.60 -3.57
N THR A 38 9.73 -10.77 -3.71
CA THR A 38 8.29 -10.97 -3.52
C THR A 38 8.05 -11.60 -2.15
N LEU A 39 7.16 -11.00 -1.34
CA LEU A 39 6.84 -11.50 -0.01
C LEU A 39 5.34 -11.43 0.29
N LYS A 40 4.91 -12.24 1.28
CA LYS A 40 3.53 -12.20 1.76
C LYS A 40 3.28 -10.89 2.51
N LEU A 41 2.27 -10.13 2.09
CA LEU A 41 1.75 -8.97 2.78
C LEU A 41 0.29 -8.76 2.40
N SER A 42 -0.63 -8.99 3.34
CA SER A 42 -2.03 -8.62 3.22
C SER A 42 -2.37 -7.43 4.11
N SER A 43 -2.76 -6.31 3.51
CA SER A 43 -3.21 -5.11 4.24
C SER A 43 -4.48 -5.32 5.09
N SER A 44 -5.15 -6.47 4.96
CA SER A 44 -6.28 -6.85 5.81
C SER A 44 -5.86 -7.57 7.10
N VAL A 45 -4.57 -7.89 7.26
CA VAL A 45 -4.03 -8.64 8.40
C VAL A 45 -3.03 -7.75 9.15
N ALA A 46 -3.31 -7.48 10.42
CA ALA A 46 -2.52 -6.51 11.18
C ALA A 46 -1.05 -6.93 11.39
N SER A 47 -0.78 -8.23 11.55
CA SER A 47 0.58 -8.74 11.80
C SER A 47 1.44 -8.85 10.54
N ASP A 48 0.84 -9.00 9.36
CA ASP A 48 1.55 -9.27 8.10
C ASP A 48 2.62 -8.22 7.80
N ALA A 49 2.38 -6.94 8.08
CA ALA A 49 3.36 -5.87 7.83
C ALA A 49 4.63 -6.02 8.68
N GLY A 50 4.47 -6.35 9.97
CA GLY A 50 5.61 -6.60 10.87
C GLY A 50 6.35 -7.88 10.49
N GLU A 51 5.62 -8.95 10.18
CA GLU A 51 6.21 -10.22 9.72
C GLU A 51 6.99 -10.05 8.41
N ALA A 52 6.47 -9.25 7.48
CA ALA A 52 7.14 -8.91 6.22
C ALA A 52 8.47 -8.19 6.47
N VAL A 53 8.48 -7.17 7.33
CA VAL A 53 9.69 -6.42 7.71
C VAL A 53 10.72 -7.32 8.40
N ASP A 54 10.26 -8.21 9.25
CA ASP A 54 11.10 -9.21 9.91
C ASP A 54 11.80 -10.13 8.90
N LYS A 55 11.06 -10.64 7.90
CA LYS A 55 11.63 -11.45 6.82
C LYS A 55 12.61 -10.65 5.97
N LEU A 56 12.28 -9.41 5.63
CA LEU A 56 13.18 -8.52 4.89
C LEU A 56 14.52 -8.35 5.59
N ARG A 57 14.51 -8.14 6.91
CA ARG A 57 15.73 -8.01 7.72
C ARG A 57 16.50 -9.33 7.81
N LYS A 58 15.82 -10.42 8.20
CA LYS A 58 16.45 -11.71 8.54
C LYS A 58 16.90 -12.50 7.32
N GLU A 59 16.08 -12.55 6.28
CA GLU A 59 16.30 -13.42 5.11
C GLU A 59 16.92 -12.67 3.92
N HIS A 60 16.67 -11.37 3.80
CA HIS A 60 17.14 -10.58 2.66
C HIS A 60 18.21 -9.53 3.02
N GLY A 61 18.52 -9.34 4.31
CA GLY A 61 19.51 -8.38 4.78
C GLY A 61 19.12 -6.91 4.56
N ILE A 62 17.82 -6.62 4.36
CA ILE A 62 17.34 -5.26 4.11
C ILE A 62 17.27 -4.51 5.45
N GLN A 63 18.13 -3.50 5.59
CA GLN A 63 18.19 -2.63 6.77
C GLN A 63 17.67 -1.22 6.52
N VAL A 64 17.41 -0.87 5.26
CA VAL A 64 16.99 0.46 4.82
C VAL A 64 15.93 0.33 3.74
N LEU A 65 14.91 1.19 3.79
CA LEU A 65 13.99 1.45 2.70
C LEU A 65 14.07 2.93 2.34
N ASN A 66 14.20 3.26 1.05
CA ASN A 66 14.20 4.66 0.63
C ASN A 66 12.78 5.15 0.30
N ILE A 67 11.94 4.25 -0.19
CA ILE A 67 10.58 4.54 -0.63
C ILE A 67 9.67 3.38 -0.19
N VAL A 68 8.53 3.71 0.41
CA VAL A 68 7.44 2.77 0.68
C VAL A 68 6.16 3.31 0.05
N ILE A 69 5.49 2.46 -0.74
CA ILE A 69 4.26 2.82 -1.45
C ILE A 69 3.12 1.95 -0.93
N ALA A 70 2.25 2.51 -0.08
CA ALA A 70 1.04 1.86 0.39
C ALA A 70 -0.07 1.99 -0.67
N ASN A 71 -0.04 1.10 -1.66
CA ASN A 71 -0.98 1.11 -2.79
C ASN A 71 -2.17 0.15 -2.65
N ALA A 72 -2.05 -0.90 -1.83
CA ALA A 72 -3.06 -1.94 -1.74
C ALA A 72 -4.45 -1.33 -1.44
N GLY A 73 -5.45 -1.76 -2.22
CA GLY A 73 -6.81 -1.27 -2.07
C GLY A 73 -7.86 -2.24 -2.61
N ILE A 74 -9.06 -2.15 -2.07
CA ILE A 74 -10.25 -2.92 -2.49
C ILE A 74 -11.49 -2.03 -2.52
N THR A 75 -12.41 -2.39 -3.40
CA THR A 75 -13.82 -1.98 -3.37
C THR A 75 -14.67 -3.24 -3.38
N ILE A 76 -15.67 -3.33 -2.50
CA ILE A 76 -16.51 -4.53 -2.33
C ILE A 76 -17.96 -4.08 -2.15
N GLY A 77 -18.88 -4.83 -2.76
CA GLY A 77 -20.31 -4.77 -2.44
C GLY A 77 -20.96 -3.40 -2.63
N GLY A 78 -20.55 -2.66 -3.67
CA GLY A 78 -21.00 -1.31 -3.95
C GLY A 78 -22.52 -1.16 -3.84
N SER A 79 -22.97 -0.33 -2.93
CA SER A 79 -24.38 -0.18 -2.52
C SER A 79 -24.62 1.21 -1.97
N THR A 80 -25.88 1.65 -2.02
CA THR A 80 -26.25 2.93 -1.41
C THR A 80 -26.04 2.88 0.11
N VAL A 81 -25.86 4.04 0.76
CA VAL A 81 -25.76 4.12 2.23
C VAL A 81 -26.94 3.45 2.94
N ARG A 82 -28.12 3.44 2.33
CA ARG A 82 -29.32 2.77 2.87
C ARG A 82 -29.24 1.25 2.87
N GLN A 83 -28.48 0.66 1.96
CA GLN A 83 -28.48 -0.79 1.69
C GLN A 83 -27.13 -1.45 1.98
N THR A 84 -26.08 -0.67 2.20
CA THR A 84 -24.73 -1.22 2.43
C THR A 84 -24.65 -1.98 3.74
N THR A 85 -23.89 -3.08 3.74
CA THR A 85 -23.65 -3.88 4.93
C THR A 85 -22.48 -3.32 5.72
N VAL A 86 -22.41 -3.65 7.01
CA VAL A 86 -21.26 -3.30 7.86
C VAL A 86 -19.97 -3.89 7.29
N ASP A 87 -20.00 -5.09 6.71
CA ASP A 87 -18.82 -5.72 6.10
C ASP A 87 -18.33 -4.96 4.86
N ASN A 88 -19.26 -4.44 4.03
CA ASN A 88 -18.92 -3.63 2.87
C ASN A 88 -18.25 -2.29 3.26
N ILE A 89 -18.41 -1.85 4.51
CA ILE A 89 -17.70 -0.69 5.08
C ILE A 89 -16.37 -1.14 5.68
N ASN A 90 -16.40 -2.12 6.58
CA ASN A 90 -15.26 -2.54 7.38
C ASN A 90 -14.13 -3.13 6.54
N GLN A 91 -14.43 -3.92 5.51
CA GLN A 91 -13.39 -4.54 4.69
C GLN A 91 -12.56 -3.51 3.91
N PRO A 92 -13.16 -2.60 3.10
CA PRO A 92 -12.40 -1.50 2.50
C PRO A 92 -11.70 -0.62 3.53
N PHE A 93 -12.31 -0.33 4.68
CA PHE A 93 -11.67 0.48 5.72
C PHE A 93 -10.40 -0.18 6.27
N ALA A 94 -10.46 -1.49 6.58
CA ALA A 94 -9.31 -2.25 7.06
C ALA A 94 -8.17 -2.23 6.04
N VAL A 95 -8.46 -2.48 4.76
CA VAL A 95 -7.42 -2.57 3.72
C VAL A 95 -6.92 -1.20 3.26
N ASN A 96 -7.82 -0.26 2.99
CA ASN A 96 -7.52 0.99 2.31
C ASN A 96 -7.06 2.09 3.28
N SER A 97 -7.41 1.99 4.57
CA SER A 97 -7.14 3.01 5.58
C SER A 97 -6.19 2.49 6.64
N VAL A 98 -6.55 1.39 7.32
CA VAL A 98 -5.75 0.83 8.42
C VAL A 98 -4.47 0.17 7.90
N GLY A 99 -4.55 -0.58 6.80
CA GLY A 99 -3.41 -1.25 6.18
C GLY A 99 -2.22 -0.34 5.86
N PRO A 100 -2.41 0.83 5.24
CA PRO A 100 -1.34 1.81 5.07
C PRO A 100 -0.69 2.27 6.39
N ILE A 101 -1.47 2.44 7.47
CA ILE A 101 -0.95 2.87 8.77
C ILE A 101 -0.06 1.78 9.38
N THR A 102 -0.52 0.52 9.38
CA THR A 102 0.28 -0.59 9.91
C THR A 102 1.55 -0.82 9.09
N LEU A 103 1.47 -0.62 7.76
CA LEU A 103 2.65 -0.66 6.89
C LEU A 103 3.64 0.46 7.22
N PHE A 104 3.17 1.70 7.42
CA PHE A 104 4.02 2.81 7.83
C PHE A 104 4.72 2.49 9.16
N GLN A 105 3.96 2.08 10.17
CA GLN A 105 4.50 1.73 11.49
C GLN A 105 5.57 0.63 11.41
N ALA A 106 5.32 -0.43 10.62
CA ALA A 106 6.28 -1.51 10.47
C ALA A 106 7.56 -1.08 9.73
N THR A 107 7.46 -0.11 8.81
CA THR A 107 8.58 0.30 7.94
C THR A 107 9.27 1.59 8.40
N ALA A 108 8.77 2.26 9.43
CA ALA A 108 9.26 3.56 9.90
C ALA A 108 10.76 3.54 10.21
N ASP A 109 11.24 2.57 10.98
CA ASP A 109 12.66 2.45 11.32
C ASP A 109 13.54 2.23 10.09
N LEU A 110 13.06 1.44 9.11
CA LEU A 110 13.78 1.19 7.86
C LEU A 110 13.86 2.46 6.99
N LEU A 111 12.79 3.26 6.98
CA LEU A 111 12.75 4.55 6.31
C LEU A 111 13.68 5.57 6.99
N GLN A 112 13.65 5.63 8.32
CA GLN A 112 14.51 6.54 9.11
C GLN A 112 16.00 6.23 8.95
N ALA A 113 16.35 4.96 8.73
CA ALA A 113 17.72 4.55 8.44
C ALA A 113 18.22 4.96 7.03
N SER A 114 17.34 5.53 6.19
CA SER A 114 17.71 5.96 4.83
C SER A 114 18.71 7.10 4.83
N GLN A 115 19.82 6.90 4.10
CA GLN A 115 20.86 7.91 3.90
C GLN A 115 20.55 8.91 2.77
N THR A 116 19.39 8.79 2.12
CA THR A 116 18.97 9.71 1.05
C THR A 116 18.66 11.13 1.55
N GLY A 117 18.52 11.33 2.87
CA GLY A 117 18.11 12.59 3.49
C GLY A 117 16.62 12.92 3.35
N SER A 118 15.91 12.22 2.46
CA SER A 118 14.48 12.38 2.22
C SER A 118 13.83 11.02 1.89
N PRO A 119 13.70 10.10 2.87
CA PRO A 119 12.91 8.89 2.67
C PRO A 119 11.45 9.26 2.40
N ILE A 120 10.77 8.45 1.59
CA ILE A 120 9.40 8.73 1.17
C ILE A 120 8.49 7.60 1.62
N PHE A 121 7.43 7.94 2.34
CA PHE A 121 6.25 7.10 2.45
C PHE A 121 5.11 7.75 1.66
N VAL A 122 4.50 7.01 0.74
CA VAL A 122 3.31 7.47 -0.01
C VAL A 122 2.18 6.48 0.20
N ALA A 123 1.04 6.97 0.67
CA ALA A 123 -0.21 6.24 0.59
C ALA A 123 -1.01 6.65 -0.64
N ILE A 124 -1.41 5.68 -1.46
CA ILE A 124 -2.16 5.95 -2.68
C ILE A 124 -3.64 6.13 -2.36
N SER A 125 -4.11 7.36 -2.51
CA SER A 125 -5.52 7.73 -2.39
C SER A 125 -6.19 7.94 -3.76
N ILE A 126 -7.38 8.50 -3.76
CA ILE A 126 -8.18 8.77 -4.96
C ILE A 126 -9.09 9.98 -4.74
N LEU A 127 -9.49 10.62 -5.84
CA LEU A 127 -10.38 11.79 -5.88
C LEU A 127 -11.64 11.64 -5.01
N ILE A 128 -12.26 10.45 -5.02
CA ILE A 128 -13.51 10.19 -4.30
C ILE A 128 -13.36 10.10 -2.78
N GLY A 129 -12.12 10.10 -2.27
CA GLY A 129 -11.83 10.28 -0.85
C GLY A 129 -11.77 11.75 -0.43
N SER A 130 -11.98 12.71 -1.35
CA SER A 130 -11.97 14.14 -1.03
C SER A 130 -13.35 14.62 -0.59
N ILE A 131 -13.44 15.10 0.65
CA ILE A 131 -14.64 15.77 1.16
C ILE A 131 -14.87 17.10 0.43
N GLY A 132 -13.80 17.85 0.16
CA GLY A 132 -13.88 19.14 -0.52
C GLY A 132 -14.32 19.08 -1.99
N LEU A 133 -14.32 17.90 -2.60
CA LEU A 133 -14.77 17.70 -3.99
C LEU A 133 -16.13 16.99 -4.07
N MET A 134 -16.80 16.73 -2.94
CA MET A 134 -18.06 15.96 -2.92
C MET A 134 -19.14 16.56 -3.83
N GLU A 135 -19.25 17.90 -3.88
CA GLU A 135 -20.23 18.58 -4.74
C GLU A 135 -19.96 18.33 -6.23
N GLY A 136 -18.69 18.42 -6.67
CA GLY A 136 -18.28 18.10 -8.04
C GLY A 136 -18.36 16.61 -8.39
N LEU A 137 -18.53 15.75 -7.38
CA LEU A 137 -18.69 14.31 -7.52
C LEU A 137 -20.16 13.87 -7.44
N ALA A 138 -21.13 14.78 -7.52
CA ALA A 138 -22.55 14.46 -7.43
C ALA A 138 -23.02 13.45 -8.50
N SER A 139 -22.37 13.39 -9.67
CA SER A 139 -22.65 12.39 -10.72
C SER A 139 -21.95 11.04 -10.50
N PHE A 140 -21.11 10.92 -9.47
CA PHE A 140 -20.42 9.67 -9.16
C PHE A 140 -21.41 8.66 -8.55
N PRO A 141 -21.29 7.36 -8.88
CA PRO A 141 -22.23 6.37 -8.36
C PRO A 141 -22.29 6.37 -6.82
N ALA A 142 -23.49 6.57 -6.27
CA ALA A 142 -23.73 6.53 -4.82
C ALA A 142 -23.34 5.17 -4.18
N THR A 143 -23.18 4.13 -5.01
CA THR A 143 -22.70 2.80 -4.62
C THR A 143 -21.25 2.77 -4.14
N GLN A 144 -20.49 3.84 -4.36
CA GLN A 144 -19.07 3.93 -4.01
C GLN A 144 -18.81 4.57 -2.65
N SER A 145 -19.87 4.88 -1.89
CA SER A 145 -19.76 5.53 -0.59
C SER A 145 -18.83 4.81 0.40
N PRO A 146 -18.89 3.47 0.60
CA PRO A 146 -17.95 2.78 1.50
C PRO A 146 -16.49 2.91 1.05
N TYR A 147 -16.25 2.79 -0.25
CA TYR A 147 -14.91 2.92 -0.83
C TYR A 147 -14.37 4.36 -0.69
N GLY A 148 -15.18 5.37 -1.03
CA GLY A 148 -14.84 6.78 -0.85
C GLY A 148 -14.56 7.13 0.61
N GLY A 149 -15.41 6.66 1.54
CA GLY A 149 -15.22 6.83 2.98
C GLY A 149 -13.90 6.24 3.48
N SER A 150 -13.55 5.02 3.04
CA SER A 150 -12.25 4.42 3.40
C SER A 150 -11.05 5.24 2.91
N LYS A 151 -11.13 5.85 1.72
CA LYS A 151 -10.05 6.68 1.17
C LYS A 151 -10.01 8.08 1.78
N ALA A 152 -11.15 8.63 2.19
CA ALA A 152 -11.20 9.83 3.01
C ALA A 152 -10.54 9.62 4.37
N ALA A 153 -10.81 8.48 5.02
CA ALA A 153 -10.16 8.11 6.27
C ALA A 153 -8.65 7.94 6.09
N LEU A 154 -8.18 7.33 4.99
CA LEU A 154 -6.75 7.26 4.67
C LEU A 154 -6.12 8.66 4.62
N ASN A 155 -6.74 9.60 3.90
CA ASN A 155 -6.25 10.98 3.80
C ASN A 155 -6.11 11.63 5.17
N TRP A 156 -7.06 11.37 6.07
CA TRP A 156 -7.00 11.89 7.45
C TRP A 156 -5.84 11.29 8.24
N PHE A 157 -5.67 9.97 8.19
CA PHE A 157 -4.66 9.28 8.98
C PHE A 157 -3.23 9.48 8.51
N ILE A 158 -3.01 9.76 7.22
CA ILE A 158 -1.66 9.93 6.67
C ILE A 158 -1.14 11.37 6.81
N LEU A 159 -2.02 12.36 7.00
CA LEU A 159 -1.65 13.76 7.16
C LEU A 159 -0.67 14.03 8.33
N PRO A 160 -0.79 13.38 9.51
CA PRO A 160 0.16 13.52 10.61
C PRO A 160 1.30 12.50 10.59
N ALA A 161 1.46 11.68 9.55
CA ALA A 161 2.58 10.74 9.45
C ALA A 161 3.85 11.50 9.00
N ILE A 162 4.51 12.14 9.96
CA ILE A 162 5.83 12.75 9.83
C ILE A 162 6.70 12.26 10.99
#